data_AF-A0AAU9UKP8-F1
#
_entry.id   AF-A0AAU9UKP8-F1
#
_cell.length_a   1.000
_cell.length_b   1.000
_cell.length_c   1.000
_cell.angle_alpha   90.00
_cell.angle_beta   90.00
_cell.angle_gamma   90.00
#
_symmetry.space_group_name_H-M   'P 1'
#
loop_
_entity.id
_entity.type
_entity.pdbx_description
1 polymer ?
#
loop_
_entity_poly.entity_id
_entity_poly.type
_entity_poly.pdbx_seq_one_letter_code
_entity_poly.pdbx_strand_id
1 'polypeptide(L)'
;MILQFDYSTIYHNLMENSITLHILMDDDFSLSKKRAAKYLFGVDSMLAYTNKDYERLVGDPGLRKQVKLPKDKLGLCTSLALETNGTIWAGSKLSSDRGAARRFATVAGGRAALAAPPCAAPRCECRAAALSCRPCAARDPLELSFWNSDDIDELIDMAMDPPTLQSFS
;
A
#
# COMPACT_ATOMS: atom_id res chain seq x y z
N MET A 1 22.20 18.08 -10.97
CA MET A 1 22.75 16.75 -10.64
C MET A 1 21.60 15.92 -10.08
N ILE A 2 21.05 14.99 -10.86
CA ILE A 2 19.97 14.13 -10.39
C ILE A 2 20.65 13.02 -9.58
N LEU A 3 20.36 12.92 -8.28
CA LEU A 3 20.76 11.78 -7.45
C LEU A 3 20.05 10.54 -7.98
N GLN A 4 20.75 9.78 -8.82
CA GLN A 4 20.30 8.46 -9.25
C GLN A 4 20.70 7.47 -8.15
N PHE A 5 19.79 7.21 -7.21
CA PHE A 5 20.01 6.17 -6.21
C PHE A 5 19.94 4.79 -6.88
N ASP A 6 20.94 3.96 -6.61
CA ASP A 6 20.96 2.57 -7.04
C ASP A 6 20.02 1.71 -6.17
N TYR A 7 19.67 0.52 -6.66
CA TYR A 7 18.76 -0.41 -5.98
C TYR A 7 19.18 -0.66 -4.52
N SER A 8 20.46 -0.95 -4.32
CA SER A 8 21.07 -1.23 -3.03
C SER A 8 20.86 -0.08 -2.05
N THR A 9 21.10 1.16 -2.46
CA THR A 9 20.95 2.31 -1.56
C THR A 9 19.49 2.49 -1.15
N ILE A 10 18.54 2.37 -2.09
CA ILE A 10 17.11 2.49 -1.77
C ILE A 10 16.68 1.35 -0.84
N TYR A 11 17.03 0.11 -1.18
CA TYR A 11 16.69 -1.05 -0.37
C TYR A 11 17.24 -0.95 1.05
N HIS A 12 18.52 -0.63 1.21
CA HIS A 12 19.13 -0.43 2.52
C HIS A 12 18.44 0.68 3.30
N ASN A 13 18.13 1.81 2.67
CA ASN A 13 17.45 2.91 3.33
C ASN A 13 16.05 2.50 3.82
N LEU A 14 15.25 1.82 2.98
CA LEU A 14 13.92 1.37 3.36
C LEU A 14 13.97 0.37 4.52
N MET A 15 14.87 -0.62 4.44
CA MET A 15 15.00 -1.65 5.47
C MET A 15 15.52 -1.09 6.79
N GLU A 16 16.57 -0.26 6.76
CA GLU A 16 17.13 0.36 7.97
C GLU A 16 16.12 1.27 8.66
N ASN A 17 15.26 1.96 7.90
CA ASN A 17 14.21 2.82 8.45
C ASN A 17 12.89 2.09 8.73
N SER A 18 12.85 0.76 8.54
CA SER A 18 11.65 -0.05 8.73
C SER A 18 10.45 0.46 7.91
N ILE A 19 10.73 0.89 6.68
CA ILE A 19 9.74 1.39 5.73
C ILE A 19 9.29 0.22 4.85
N THR A 20 7.98 -0.02 4.82
CA THR A 20 7.36 -0.96 3.89
C THR A 20 6.86 -0.22 2.66
N LEU A 21 7.27 -0.65 1.47
CA LEU A 21 6.87 -0.04 0.21
C LEU A 21 5.64 -0.74 -0.39
N HIS A 22 4.49 -0.07 -0.35
CA HIS A 22 3.31 -0.47 -1.12
C HIS A 22 3.22 0.33 -2.42
N ILE A 23 2.82 -0.31 -3.52
CA ILE A 23 2.72 0.33 -4.85
C ILE A 23 1.28 0.25 -5.32
N LEU A 24 0.71 1.39 -5.72
CA LEU A 24 -0.54 1.48 -6.48
C LEU A 24 -0.17 1.59 -7.96
N MET A 25 -0.45 0.54 -8.74
CA MET A 25 -0.19 0.50 -10.17
C MET A 25 -1.44 0.92 -10.94
N ASP A 26 -1.32 1.77 -11.96
CA ASP A 26 -2.44 2.22 -12.80
C ASP A 26 -2.99 1.15 -13.76
N ASP A 27 -2.66 -0.12 -13.53
CA ASP A 27 -2.91 -1.22 -14.46
C ASP A 27 -3.41 -2.45 -13.70
N ASP A 28 -3.89 -3.45 -14.46
CA ASP A 28 -4.36 -4.72 -13.92
C ASP A 28 -3.27 -5.79 -14.00
N PHE A 29 -3.41 -6.82 -13.14
CA PHE A 29 -2.55 -7.99 -13.18
C PHE A 29 -2.90 -8.91 -14.35
N SER A 30 -1.86 -9.49 -14.96
CA SER A 30 -2.03 -10.55 -15.93
C SER A 30 -2.05 -11.92 -15.23
N LEU A 31 -3.10 -12.71 -15.50
CA LEU A 31 -3.24 -14.08 -15.01
C LEU A 31 -3.45 -15.05 -16.17
N SER A 32 -3.04 -16.30 -15.98
CA SER A 32 -3.32 -17.40 -16.91
C SER A 32 -4.82 -17.57 -17.18
N LYS A 33 -5.67 -17.29 -16.18
CA LYS A 33 -7.13 -17.27 -16.31
C LYS A 33 -7.67 -15.83 -16.20
N LYS A 34 -8.11 -15.27 -17.34
CA LYS A 34 -8.59 -13.87 -17.44
C LYS A 34 -9.70 -13.49 -16.44
N ARG A 35 -10.59 -14.42 -16.08
CA ARG A 35 -11.72 -14.13 -15.18
C ARG A 35 -11.27 -13.81 -13.75
N ALA A 36 -10.17 -14.39 -13.27
CA ALA A 36 -9.67 -14.15 -11.92
C ALA A 36 -9.01 -12.77 -11.76
N ALA A 37 -8.45 -12.22 -12.86
CA ALA A 37 -7.84 -10.90 -12.86
C ALA A 37 -8.81 -9.77 -12.50
N LYS A 38 -10.08 -9.90 -12.89
CA LYS A 38 -11.10 -8.87 -12.60
C LYS A 38 -11.27 -8.61 -11.10
N TYR A 39 -11.11 -9.64 -10.27
CA TYR A 39 -11.39 -9.58 -8.83
C TYR A 39 -10.13 -9.47 -7.97
N LEU A 40 -8.95 -9.47 -8.61
CA LEU A 40 -7.67 -9.33 -7.93
C LEU A 40 -7.43 -7.85 -7.64
N PHE A 41 -7.19 -7.54 -6.37
CA PHE A 41 -6.86 -6.20 -5.90
C PHE A 41 -5.35 -6.02 -5.78
N GLY A 42 -4.62 -7.01 -5.29
CA GLY A 42 -3.18 -6.89 -5.12
C GLY A 42 -2.48 -8.20 -4.78
N VAL A 43 -1.15 -8.16 -4.75
CA VAL A 43 -0.30 -9.31 -4.41
C VAL A 43 0.92 -8.87 -3.61
N ASP A 44 1.30 -9.67 -2.61
CA ASP A 44 2.58 -9.54 -1.91
C ASP A 44 3.53 -10.70 -2.26
N SER A 45 4.50 -11.02 -1.40
CA SER A 45 5.44 -12.12 -1.67
C SER A 45 4.77 -13.51 -1.55
N MET A 46 3.67 -13.64 -0.81
CA MET A 46 3.06 -14.91 -0.41
C MET A 46 1.60 -15.07 -0.82
N LEU A 47 0.84 -13.98 -0.88
CA LEU A 47 -0.62 -13.97 -0.97
C LEU A 47 -1.10 -13.06 -2.10
N ALA A 48 -2.28 -13.41 -2.61
CA ALA A 48 -3.06 -12.59 -3.53
C ALA A 48 -4.35 -12.16 -2.83
N TYR A 49 -4.68 -10.87 -2.93
CA TYR A 49 -5.81 -10.25 -2.26
C TYR A 49 -6.90 -9.90 -3.25
N THR A 50 -8.14 -10.20 -2.89
CA THR A 50 -9.29 -10.08 -3.77
C THR A 50 -10.46 -9.38 -3.07
N ASN A 51 -11.55 -9.20 -3.79
CA ASN A 51 -12.81 -8.72 -3.21
C ASN A 51 -13.33 -9.58 -2.03
N LYS A 52 -12.95 -10.85 -1.92
CA LYS A 52 -13.37 -11.72 -0.80
C LYS A 52 -12.73 -11.31 0.53
N ASP A 53 -11.61 -10.60 0.47
CA ASP A 53 -10.84 -10.19 1.63
C ASP A 53 -11.40 -8.95 2.34
N TYR A 54 -12.48 -8.36 1.79
CA TYR A 54 -13.13 -7.17 2.33
C TYR A 54 -13.64 -7.36 3.77
N GLU A 55 -14.29 -8.49 4.05
CA GLU A 55 -14.82 -8.79 5.38
C GLU A 55 -13.73 -9.35 6.30
N ARG A 56 -12.81 -10.13 5.73
CA ARG A 56 -11.70 -10.74 6.47
C ARG A 56 -10.50 -10.90 5.57
N LEU A 57 -9.42 -10.22 5.92
CA LEU A 57 -8.16 -10.27 5.18
C LEU A 57 -7.44 -11.60 5.42
N VAL A 58 -7.48 -12.51 4.43
CA VAL A 58 -6.86 -13.84 4.52
C VAL A 58 -5.83 -14.03 3.41
N GLY A 59 -6.15 -13.60 2.20
CA GLY A 59 -5.36 -13.80 1.00
C GLY A 59 -5.42 -15.24 0.46
N ASP A 60 -5.06 -15.40 -0.81
CA ASP A 60 -5.05 -16.67 -1.51
C ASP A 60 -3.64 -17.00 -2.05
N PRO A 61 -2.92 -17.97 -1.44
CA PRO A 61 -1.59 -18.38 -1.90
C PRO A 61 -1.62 -19.18 -3.21
N GLY A 62 -2.74 -19.84 -3.53
CA GLY A 62 -2.93 -20.59 -4.77
C GLY A 62 -3.13 -19.65 -5.96
N LEU A 63 -3.91 -18.58 -5.76
CA LEU A 63 -4.07 -17.50 -6.73
C LEU A 63 -2.75 -16.75 -6.91
N ARG A 64 -2.01 -16.49 -5.84
CA ARG A 64 -0.70 -15.82 -5.91
C ARG A 64 0.29 -16.47 -6.87
N LYS A 65 0.32 -17.81 -6.91
CA LYS A 65 1.19 -18.58 -7.82
C LYS A 65 0.82 -18.42 -9.30
N GLN A 66 -0.41 -17.99 -9.59
CA GLN A 66 -0.93 -17.80 -10.96
C GLN A 66 -0.72 -16.38 -11.49
N VAL A 67 -0.35 -15.43 -10.63
CA VAL A 67 -0.16 -14.03 -11.00
C VAL A 67 1.23 -13.83 -11.56
N LYS A 68 1.30 -13.32 -12.80
CA LYS A 68 2.57 -12.84 -13.37
C LYS A 68 2.84 -11.44 -12.80
N LEU A 69 3.96 -11.29 -12.10
CA LEU A 69 4.39 -10.01 -11.56
C LEU A 69 4.66 -9.00 -12.70
N PRO A 70 4.28 -7.72 -12.54
CA PRO A 70 4.42 -6.69 -13.57
C PRO A 70 5.86 -6.15 -13.68
N LYS A 71 6.86 -7.06 -13.79
CA LYS A 71 8.28 -6.69 -13.87
C LYS A 71 8.58 -5.78 -15.06
N ASP A 72 7.88 -5.97 -16.18
CA ASP A 72 8.06 -5.17 -17.39
C ASP A 72 7.62 -3.70 -17.20
N LYS A 73 6.73 -3.44 -16.23
CA LYS A 73 6.17 -2.10 -15.97
C LYS A 73 6.82 -1.42 -14.76
N LEU A 74 6.99 -2.17 -13.67
CA LEU A 74 7.50 -1.64 -12.40
C LEU A 74 8.99 -1.89 -12.21
N GLY A 75 9.63 -2.72 -13.03
CA GLY A 75 11.06 -3.01 -12.95
C GLY A 75 11.50 -3.38 -11.54
N LEU A 76 12.53 -2.69 -11.06
CA LEU A 76 13.12 -2.84 -9.72
C LEU A 76 12.15 -2.52 -8.58
N CYS A 77 11.15 -1.66 -8.80
CA CYS A 77 10.15 -1.33 -7.79
C CYS A 77 9.31 -2.57 -7.41
N THR A 78 9.13 -3.53 -8.33
CA THR A 78 8.50 -4.82 -8.02
C THR A 78 9.26 -5.54 -6.91
N SER A 79 10.59 -5.65 -7.05
CA SER A 79 11.42 -6.35 -6.06
C SER A 79 11.48 -5.59 -4.75
N LEU A 80 11.67 -4.26 -4.79
CA LEU A 80 11.69 -3.41 -3.59
C LEU A 80 10.41 -3.56 -2.76
N ALA A 81 9.24 -3.52 -3.42
CA ALA A 81 7.97 -3.68 -2.72
C ALA A 81 7.87 -5.05 -2.05
N LEU A 82 8.21 -6.14 -2.74
CA LEU A 82 8.08 -7.50 -2.20
C LEU A 82 9.11 -7.81 -1.11
N GLU A 83 10.34 -7.31 -1.23
CA GLU A 83 11.42 -7.54 -0.26
C GLU A 83 11.24 -6.73 1.02
N THR A 84 10.58 -5.57 0.95
CA THR A 84 10.21 -4.76 2.13
C THR A 84 8.89 -5.20 2.80
N ASN A 85 8.39 -6.41 2.45
CA ASN A 85 7.11 -6.97 2.91
C ASN A 85 5.87 -6.12 2.51
N GLY A 86 6.02 -5.36 1.43
CA GLY A 86 4.98 -4.54 0.85
C GLY A 86 4.07 -5.31 -0.09
N THR A 87 3.23 -4.57 -0.80
CA THR A 87 2.17 -5.13 -1.65
C THR A 87 2.03 -4.27 -2.90
N ILE A 88 1.85 -4.93 -4.03
CA ILE A 88 1.54 -4.28 -5.30
C ILE A 88 0.04 -4.37 -5.48
N TRP A 89 -0.61 -3.24 -5.74
CA TRP A 89 -2.05 -3.10 -5.88
C TRP A 89 -2.40 -2.66 -7.30
N ALA A 90 -3.53 -3.15 -7.81
CA ALA A 90 -4.17 -2.63 -9.01
C ALA A 90 -4.92 -1.34 -8.64
N GLY A 91 -4.22 -0.21 -8.64
CA GLY A 91 -4.76 1.12 -8.34
C GLY A 91 -5.91 1.54 -9.25
N SER A 92 -5.99 0.98 -10.46
CA SER A 92 -7.14 1.13 -11.37
C SER A 92 -8.49 0.74 -10.74
N LYS A 93 -8.50 -0.06 -9.66
CA LYS A 93 -9.71 -0.40 -8.90
C LYS A 93 -10.27 0.77 -8.08
N LEU A 94 -9.48 1.79 -7.78
CA LEU A 94 -9.97 3.01 -7.14
C LEU A 94 -10.90 3.80 -8.08
N SER A 95 -10.65 3.76 -9.38
CA SER A 95 -11.48 4.42 -10.40
C SER A 95 -12.74 3.62 -10.78
N SER A 96 -13.03 2.52 -10.08
CA SER A 96 -14.24 1.71 -10.33
C SER A 96 -15.46 2.26 -9.60
N ASP A 97 -16.59 1.55 -9.62
CA ASP A 97 -17.78 1.99 -8.88
C ASP A 97 -17.48 2.15 -7.38
N ARG A 98 -18.22 3.05 -6.70
CA ARG A 98 -18.01 3.37 -5.27
C ARG A 98 -17.90 2.13 -4.39
N GLY A 99 -18.72 1.11 -4.66
CA GLY A 99 -18.71 -0.14 -3.92
C GLY A 99 -17.40 -0.91 -4.09
N ALA A 100 -16.94 -1.09 -5.32
CA ALA A 100 -15.68 -1.76 -5.61
C ALA A 100 -14.46 -0.97 -5.12
N ALA A 101 -14.44 0.35 -5.29
CA ALA A 101 -13.39 1.23 -4.79
C ALA A 101 -13.25 1.18 -3.26
N ARG A 102 -14.37 1.25 -2.53
CA ARG A 102 -14.40 1.11 -1.06
C ARG A 102 -13.80 -0.22 -0.62
N ARG A 103 -14.22 -1.34 -1.25
CA ARG A 103 -13.71 -2.67 -0.88
C ARG A 103 -12.22 -2.81 -1.16
N PHE A 104 -11.76 -2.28 -2.29
CA PHE A 104 -10.33 -2.22 -2.61
C PHE A 104 -9.57 -1.44 -1.54
N ALA A 105 -10.03 -0.23 -1.18
CA ALA A 105 -9.39 0.62 -0.18
C ALA A 105 -9.34 -0.05 1.19
N THR A 106 -10.42 -0.71 1.61
CA THR A 106 -10.46 -1.48 2.88
C THR A 106 -9.45 -2.61 2.89
N VAL A 107 -9.35 -3.40 1.81
CA VAL A 107 -8.37 -4.50 1.71
C VAL A 107 -6.94 -3.97 1.71
N ALA A 108 -6.67 -2.93 0.92
CA ALA A 108 -5.36 -2.30 0.83
C ALA A 108 -4.92 -1.68 2.16
N GLY A 109 -5.81 -0.92 2.81
CA GLY A 109 -5.59 -0.32 4.12
C GLY A 109 -5.40 -1.36 5.21
N GLY A 110 -6.23 -2.41 5.24
CA GLY A 110 -6.09 -3.51 6.19
C GLY A 110 -4.74 -4.21 6.06
N ARG A 111 -4.28 -4.47 4.83
CA ARG A 111 -2.96 -5.09 4.60
C ARG A 111 -1.80 -4.17 4.95
N ALA A 112 -1.91 -2.87 4.67
CA ALA A 112 -0.91 -1.88 5.07
C ALA A 112 -0.82 -1.77 6.60
N ALA A 113 -1.96 -1.80 7.30
CA ALA A 113 -2.00 -1.78 8.75
C ALA A 113 -1.34 -3.01 9.39
N LEU A 114 -1.50 -4.21 8.79
CA LEU A 114 -0.81 -5.43 9.22
C LEU A 114 0.69 -5.44 8.86
N ALA A 115 1.09 -4.74 7.80
CA ALA A 115 2.49 -4.65 7.37
C ALA A 115 3.33 -3.79 8.32
N ALA A 116 2.71 -2.84 9.01
CA ALA A 116 3.34 -1.94 9.94
C ALA A 116 3.23 -2.49 11.37
N PRO A 117 4.25 -3.24 11.87
CA PRO A 117 4.22 -3.72 13.24
C PRO A 117 4.11 -2.54 14.21
N PRO A 118 3.36 -2.69 15.32
CA PRO A 118 3.34 -1.68 16.36
C PRO A 118 4.77 -1.43 16.87
N CYS A 119 5.11 -0.16 17.11
CA CYS A 119 6.42 0.20 17.61
C CYS A 119 6.63 -0.44 19.00
N ALA A 120 7.55 -1.40 19.07
CA ALA A 120 7.82 -2.15 20.30
C ALA A 120 8.68 -1.35 21.30
N ALA A 121 9.58 -0.49 20.80
CA ALA A 121 10.48 0.34 21.61
C ALA A 121 10.97 1.57 20.83
N PRO A 122 11.28 2.69 21.50
CA PRO A 122 11.90 3.84 20.87
C PRO A 122 13.23 3.46 20.23
N ARG A 123 13.48 3.95 19.01
CA ARG A 123 14.75 3.70 18.30
C ARG A 123 15.72 4.83 18.61
N CYS A 124 16.89 4.49 19.14
CA CYS A 124 17.94 5.45 19.44
C CYS A 124 19.18 5.20 18.60
N GLU A 125 19.76 6.27 18.06
CA GLU A 125 21.03 6.27 17.35
C GLU A 125 21.97 7.29 17.96
N CYS A 126 23.28 7.01 17.93
CA CYS A 126 24.29 7.97 18.35
C CYS A 126 24.65 8.85 17.15
N ARG A 127 24.40 10.16 17.25
CA ARG A 127 24.70 11.15 16.22
C ARG A 127 25.50 12.29 16.84
N ALA A 128 26.67 12.60 16.29
CA ALA A 128 27.54 13.67 16.77
C ALA A 128 27.83 13.60 18.29
N ALA A 129 28.17 12.40 18.79
CA ALA A 129 28.39 12.12 20.22
C ALA A 129 27.19 12.42 21.15
N ALA A 130 25.99 12.58 20.58
CA ALA A 130 24.74 12.69 21.32
C ALA A 130 23.80 11.53 20.98
N LEU A 131 23.03 11.07 21.97
CA LEU A 131 21.99 10.07 21.76
C LEU A 131 20.74 10.74 21.19
N SER A 132 20.34 10.37 19.98
CA SER A 132 19.11 10.81 19.32
C SER A 132 18.11 9.66 19.35
N CYS A 133 17.01 9.83 20.09
CA CYS A 133 15.95 8.83 20.19
C CYS A 133 14.69 9.30 19.47
N ARG A 134 14.16 8.47 18.57
CA ARG A 134 12.82 8.62 18.01
C ARG A 134 11.85 7.84 18.90
N PRO A 135 10.95 8.53 19.64
CA PRO A 135 9.94 7.84 20.42
C PRO A 135 9.02 7.04 19.49
N CYS A 136 8.46 5.96 20.01
CA CYS A 136 7.32 5.34 19.34
C CYS A 136 6.22 6.40 19.21
N ALA A 137 5.74 6.63 17.99
CA ALA A 137 4.47 7.33 17.84
C ALA A 137 3.43 6.43 18.50
N ALA A 138 2.81 6.90 19.58
CA ALA A 138 1.52 6.36 19.96
C ALA A 138 0.65 6.53 18.71
N ARG A 139 0.14 5.44 18.13
CA ARG A 139 -1.04 5.56 17.28
C ARG A 139 -2.08 6.08 18.24
N ASP A 140 -2.31 7.39 18.25
CA ASP A 140 -3.48 7.90 18.95
C ASP A 140 -4.67 7.31 18.21
N PRO A 141 -5.43 6.39 18.81
CA PRO A 141 -6.65 5.88 18.17
C PRO A 141 -7.60 7.04 17.87
N LEU A 142 -7.45 8.19 18.56
CA LEU A 142 -8.25 9.39 18.36
C LEU A 142 -8.00 10.06 17.01
N GLU A 143 -6.80 9.99 16.41
CA GLU A 143 -6.56 10.56 15.08
C GLU A 143 -7.42 9.92 13.98
N LEU A 144 -7.81 8.65 14.15
CA LEU A 144 -8.77 7.97 13.28
C LEU A 144 -10.18 7.88 13.89
N SER A 145 -10.36 8.09 15.20
CA SER A 145 -11.69 8.14 15.81
C SER A 145 -12.41 9.47 15.61
N PHE A 146 -11.73 10.48 15.06
CA PHE A 146 -12.41 11.67 14.53
C PHE A 146 -13.31 11.36 13.35
N TRP A 147 -13.14 10.18 12.73
CA TRP A 147 -13.88 9.78 11.55
C TRP A 147 -14.77 8.58 11.90
N ASN A 148 -16.05 8.82 12.15
CA ASN A 148 -17.06 7.76 12.15
C ASN A 148 -17.32 7.31 10.69
N SER A 149 -18.16 6.29 10.49
CA SER A 149 -18.45 5.79 9.13
C SER A 149 -18.92 6.89 8.18
N ASP A 150 -19.65 7.86 8.72
CA ASP A 150 -20.30 8.92 7.96
C ASP A 150 -19.25 9.97 7.56
N ASP A 151 -18.31 10.31 8.45
CA ASP A 151 -17.20 11.22 8.12
C ASP A 151 -16.24 10.59 7.09
N ILE A 152 -16.05 9.26 7.14
CA ILE A 152 -15.28 8.52 6.12
C ILE A 152 -16.01 8.54 4.79
N ASP A 153 -17.33 8.35 4.78
CA ASP A 153 -18.16 8.42 3.58
C ASP A 153 -18.13 9.83 2.96
N GLU A 154 -18.20 10.88 3.78
CA GLU A 154 -18.04 12.29 3.33
C GLU A 154 -16.66 12.57 2.75
N LEU A 155 -15.58 12.08 3.37
CA LEU A 155 -14.22 12.17 2.82
C LEU A 155 -14.10 11.48 1.46
N ILE A 156 -14.73 10.30 1.33
CA ILE A 156 -14.77 9.57 0.06
C ILE A 156 -15.56 10.37 -0.97
N ASP A 157 -16.70 10.97 -0.60
CA ASP A 157 -17.48 11.85 -1.49
C ASP A 157 -16.66 13.08 -1.93
N MET A 158 -16.00 13.77 -0.99
CA MET A 158 -15.12 14.91 -1.29
C MET A 158 -13.92 14.55 -2.18
N ALA A 159 -13.33 13.36 -2.00
CA ALA A 159 -12.21 12.90 -2.82
C ALA A 159 -12.66 12.41 -4.21
N MET A 160 -13.93 12.05 -4.36
CA MET A 160 -14.55 11.61 -5.61
C MET A 160 -15.13 12.78 -6.41
N ASP A 161 -15.37 13.93 -5.78
CA ASP A 161 -15.71 15.16 -6.47
C ASP A 161 -14.53 15.60 -7.36
N PRO A 162 -14.77 15.88 -8.66
CA PRO A 162 -13.71 16.32 -9.55
C PRO A 162 -13.10 17.60 -8.97
N PRO A 163 -11.76 17.70 -8.90
CA PRO A 163 -11.15 18.90 -8.37
C PRO A 163 -11.65 20.07 -9.21
N THR A 164 -12.30 21.04 -8.57
CA THR A 164 -12.55 22.36 -9.15
C THR A 164 -11.20 23.05 -9.27
N LEU A 165 -10.37 22.58 -10.22
CA LEU A 165 -9.23 23.32 -10.69
C LEU A 165 -9.83 24.59 -11.29
N GLN A 166 -9.59 25.72 -10.63
CA GLN A 166 -9.85 27.01 -11.25
C GLN A 166 -9.12 26.99 -12.59
N SER A 167 -9.88 27.04 -13.68
CA SER A 167 -9.32 27.31 -14.99
C SER A 167 -8.69 28.69 -14.90
N PHE A 168 -7.37 28.74 -14.75
CA PHE A 168 -6.65 29.98 -14.99
C PHE A 168 -6.88 30.32 -16.46
N SER A 169 -7.68 31.37 -16.67
CA SER A 169 -7.92 31.99 -17.98
C SER A 169 -6.86 33.04 -18.25
#